data_AF-A0A2G8JFM8-F1
#
_entry.id   AF-A0A2G8JFM8-F1
#
_cell.length_a   1.000
_cell.length_b   1.000
_cell.length_c   1.000
_cell.angle_alpha   90.00
_cell.angle_beta   90.00
_cell.angle_gamma   90.00
#
_symmetry.space_group_name_H-M   'P 1'
#
loop_
_entity.id
_entity.type
_entity.pdbx_description
1 polymer ?
#
loop_
_entity_poly.entity_id
_entity_poly.type
_entity_poly.pdbx_seq_one_letter_code
_entity_poly.pdbx_strand_id
1 'polypeptide(L)'
;MYGNENKKIEREGSNTKEQLEVKASEVFQLKEKFKLQCWDRSFEEWRDLEPQEAFPTNTKFLIILLSASQCTSSSNRCPLASDVSPSLLTDPPPNLPTSSASTIFSTRTDSNWDLHFQLPEFSSAIVDKLQTGSPPLKEAERSAMLEAIYNAVKVYTYYPKTMQYERIIQKLFKVYPKLANQPNMSTGDVQSIWKIRLQYKFSNARKREDSSLPVVQSRKRVRPSLHLSQVPAARKTPPQWGMINYLPQRQESEDDKSIESHIQWLRRENTKKKPHYSRVTEAMSATFSDRRQLIVKEGVSVKQVQELYPWLFDEDEIILEFQRIGSSSITDLIRDGFTKYADAIVTTVKNKKSRPNLVDKAIGDILKYKDESTRHEATKYAAVIAVPTLVNEKLENMLSVVDETHEVKLPVIMEMFEGEEEVSSYTVKVDGFKVTESSNFMSAFAVYLATFYIFNLVYPTALKKTLNFYQRMILNIQDGLPVDKTVMRVVEKINMNM
;
A
#
# COMPACT_ATOMS: atom_id res chain seq x y z
N MET A 1 0.54 7.25 -35.10
CA MET A 1 -0.45 7.05 -34.03
C MET A 1 -1.02 5.66 -34.21
N TYR A 2 -0.82 4.76 -33.26
CA TYR A 2 -1.49 3.45 -33.27
C TYR A 2 -2.29 3.36 -31.97
N GLY A 3 -3.61 3.20 -32.11
CA GLY A 3 -4.59 3.36 -31.04
C GLY A 3 -4.57 2.24 -30.00
N ASN A 4 -5.07 2.55 -28.80
CA ASN A 4 -5.38 1.57 -27.75
C ASN A 4 -6.61 0.74 -28.14
N GLU A 5 -6.48 -0.12 -29.15
CA GLU A 5 -7.53 -1.09 -29.50
C GLU A 5 -7.45 -2.31 -28.58
N ASN A 6 -8.52 -2.55 -27.81
CA ASN A 6 -8.67 -3.75 -27.01
C ASN A 6 -9.64 -4.70 -27.72
N LYS A 7 -9.19 -5.89 -28.12
CA LYS A 7 -10.06 -6.95 -28.68
C LYS A 7 -10.00 -8.19 -27.81
N LYS A 8 -11.17 -8.80 -27.54
CA LYS A 8 -11.28 -10.08 -26.84
C LYS A 8 -11.10 -11.19 -27.87
N ILE A 9 -10.18 -12.11 -27.60
CA ILE A 9 -9.95 -13.30 -28.43
C ILE A 9 -10.51 -14.50 -27.67
N GLU A 10 -11.53 -15.15 -28.22
CA GLU A 10 -12.09 -16.38 -27.67
C GLU A 10 -11.17 -17.56 -28.01
N ARG A 11 -11.02 -18.49 -27.05
CA ARG A 11 -10.03 -19.57 -27.13
C ARG A 11 -10.71 -20.92 -26.98
N GLU A 12 -10.44 -21.82 -27.92
CA GLU A 12 -10.61 -23.26 -27.76
C GLU A 12 -9.21 -23.89 -27.54
N GLY A 13 -8.99 -24.52 -26.39
CA GLY A 13 -7.76 -25.26 -26.07
C GLY A 13 -6.54 -24.46 -25.57
N SER A 14 -5.51 -25.18 -25.10
CA SER A 14 -4.21 -24.64 -24.71
C SER A 14 -3.39 -24.28 -25.95
N ASN A 15 -3.03 -23.01 -26.11
CA ASN A 15 -2.25 -22.55 -27.26
C ASN A 15 -0.82 -22.17 -26.84
N THR A 16 0.18 -22.56 -27.64
CA THR A 16 1.59 -22.15 -27.47
C THR A 16 1.78 -20.68 -27.86
N LYS A 17 2.96 -20.13 -27.57
CA LYS A 17 3.33 -18.75 -27.94
C LYS A 17 3.12 -18.48 -29.43
N GLU A 18 3.55 -19.40 -30.29
CA GLU A 18 3.46 -19.28 -31.75
C GLU A 18 2.01 -19.22 -32.23
N GLN A 19 1.12 -20.00 -31.61
CA GLN A 19 -0.31 -20.00 -31.95
C GLN A 19 -1.01 -18.70 -31.51
N LEU A 20 -0.55 -18.07 -30.41
CA LEU A 20 -1.03 -16.76 -29.99
C LEU A 20 -0.52 -15.64 -30.90
N GLU A 21 0.71 -15.73 -31.40
CA GLU A 21 1.25 -14.80 -32.39
C GLU A 21 0.44 -14.86 -33.70
N VAL A 22 0.15 -16.06 -34.23
CA VAL A 22 -0.68 -16.21 -35.43
C VAL A 22 -2.07 -15.58 -35.25
N LYS A 23 -2.77 -15.91 -34.15
CA LYS A 23 -4.11 -15.34 -33.87
C LYS A 23 -4.08 -13.83 -33.66
N ALA A 24 -3.05 -13.30 -33.02
CA ALA A 24 -2.89 -11.85 -32.83
C ALA A 24 -2.69 -11.14 -34.19
N SER A 25 -1.90 -11.73 -35.10
CA SER A 25 -1.71 -11.20 -36.45
C SER A 25 -3.02 -11.16 -37.23
N GLU A 26 -3.85 -12.21 -37.15
CA GLU A 26 -5.16 -12.28 -37.82
C GLU A 26 -6.17 -11.26 -37.28
N VAL A 27 -6.36 -11.22 -35.95
CA VAL A 27 -7.39 -10.39 -35.29
C VAL A 27 -7.10 -8.89 -35.40
N PHE A 28 -5.81 -8.53 -35.40
CA PHE A 28 -5.37 -7.13 -35.51
C PHE A 28 -4.87 -6.78 -36.92
N GLN A 29 -4.96 -7.70 -37.89
CA GLN A 29 -4.52 -7.53 -39.28
C GLN A 29 -3.07 -7.00 -39.40
N LEU A 30 -2.19 -7.52 -38.55
CA LEU A 30 -0.81 -7.04 -38.43
C LEU A 30 0.04 -7.56 -39.59
N LYS A 31 0.58 -6.64 -40.40
CA LYS A 31 1.49 -6.94 -41.53
C LYS A 31 2.98 -6.84 -41.17
N GLU A 32 3.30 -6.23 -40.03
CA GLU A 32 4.67 -6.00 -39.55
C GLU A 32 5.08 -7.02 -38.49
N LYS A 33 6.40 -7.20 -38.26
CA LYS A 33 6.88 -8.04 -37.14
C LYS A 33 6.50 -7.39 -35.82
N PHE A 34 6.04 -8.20 -34.87
CA PHE A 34 5.67 -7.76 -33.55
C PHE A 34 6.17 -8.73 -32.48
N LYS A 35 6.14 -8.28 -31.22
CA LYS A 35 6.42 -9.06 -30.02
C LYS A 35 5.19 -9.08 -29.14
N LEU A 36 4.92 -10.22 -28.52
CA LEU A 36 3.90 -10.34 -27.48
C LEU A 36 4.52 -10.33 -26.08
N GLN A 37 3.86 -9.65 -25.15
CA GLN A 37 4.12 -9.71 -23.72
C GLN A 37 2.85 -10.09 -22.95
N CYS A 38 2.97 -10.85 -21.86
CA CYS A 38 1.85 -11.11 -20.95
C CYS A 38 1.93 -10.20 -19.72
N TRP A 39 0.76 -9.90 -19.15
CA TRP A 39 0.68 -9.15 -17.89
C TRP A 39 0.97 -10.06 -16.69
N ASP A 40 2.06 -9.84 -15.97
CA ASP A 40 2.33 -10.55 -14.72
C ASP A 40 1.62 -9.85 -13.55
N ARG A 41 0.56 -10.49 -13.04
CA ARG A 41 -0.22 -9.98 -11.90
C ARG A 41 0.55 -9.92 -10.57
N SER A 42 1.66 -10.63 -10.44
CA SER A 42 2.47 -10.72 -9.22
C SER A 42 3.47 -9.57 -9.09
N PHE A 43 3.86 -8.99 -10.21
CA PHE A 43 4.84 -7.90 -10.29
C PHE A 43 4.27 -6.61 -10.88
N GLU A 44 3.03 -6.65 -11.37
CA GLU A 44 2.33 -5.54 -12.04
C GLU A 44 3.12 -4.96 -13.22
N GLU A 45 3.77 -5.84 -14.00
CA GLU A 45 4.59 -5.46 -15.15
C GLU A 45 4.32 -6.36 -16.37
N TRP A 46 4.68 -5.86 -17.55
CA TRP A 46 4.67 -6.63 -18.78
C TRP A 46 5.94 -7.47 -18.90
N ARG A 47 5.78 -8.78 -19.12
CA ARG A 47 6.89 -9.71 -19.29
C ARG A 47 6.82 -10.42 -20.65
N ASP A 48 7.98 -10.75 -21.18
CA ASP A 48 8.12 -11.57 -22.38
C ASP A 48 7.59 -13.00 -22.20
N LEU A 49 7.03 -13.56 -23.27
CA LEU A 49 6.49 -14.92 -23.27
C LEU A 49 7.60 -15.95 -23.43
N GLU A 50 7.59 -16.97 -22.56
CA GLU A 50 8.44 -18.15 -22.68
C GLU A 50 7.85 -19.14 -23.73
N PRO A 51 8.67 -19.86 -24.53
CA PRO A 51 8.21 -20.64 -25.69
C PRO A 51 7.19 -21.76 -25.39
N GLN A 52 7.16 -22.29 -24.17
CA GLN A 52 6.30 -23.41 -23.79
C GLN A 52 5.37 -23.09 -22.59
N GLU A 53 5.08 -21.80 -22.38
CA GLU A 53 4.22 -21.36 -21.29
C GLU A 53 2.74 -21.52 -21.66
N ALA A 54 1.98 -22.23 -20.81
CA ALA A 54 0.53 -22.34 -20.94
C ALA A 54 -0.15 -21.19 -20.20
N PHE A 55 -1.04 -20.46 -20.87
CA PHE A 55 -1.68 -19.28 -20.31
C PHE A 55 -3.12 -19.56 -19.84
N PRO A 56 -3.52 -19.15 -18.63
CA PRO A 56 -4.89 -19.30 -18.16
C PRO A 56 -5.87 -18.44 -18.98
N THR A 57 -7.15 -18.80 -18.91
CA THR A 57 -8.26 -18.03 -19.50
C THR A 57 -8.28 -16.61 -18.90
N ASN A 58 -8.52 -15.58 -19.72
CA ASN A 58 -8.48 -14.15 -19.35
C ASN A 58 -7.09 -13.55 -19.04
N THR A 59 -6.02 -14.13 -19.59
CA THR A 59 -4.69 -13.51 -19.60
C THR A 59 -4.66 -12.29 -20.54
N LYS A 60 -4.13 -11.15 -20.08
CA LYS A 60 -3.94 -9.94 -20.90
C LYS A 60 -2.59 -10.01 -21.62
N PHE A 61 -2.59 -9.66 -22.90
CA PHE A 61 -1.40 -9.60 -23.73
C PHE A 61 -1.23 -8.20 -24.31
N LEU A 62 0.01 -7.77 -24.42
CA LEU A 62 0.41 -6.53 -25.09
C LEU A 62 1.13 -6.89 -26.39
N ILE A 63 0.72 -6.25 -27.49
CA ILE A 63 1.35 -6.36 -28.80
C ILE A 63 2.27 -5.15 -28.98
N ILE A 64 3.54 -5.40 -29.29
CA ILE A 64 4.55 -4.38 -29.54
C ILE A 64 5.05 -4.54 -30.98
N LEU A 65 4.76 -3.58 -31.86
CA LEU A 65 5.28 -3.56 -33.22
C LEU A 65 6.79 -3.28 -33.20
N LEU A 66 7.56 -4.11 -33.90
CA LEU A 66 9.01 -3.98 -34.00
C LEU A 66 9.35 -3.21 -35.29
N SER A 67 9.96 -2.04 -35.16
CA SER A 67 10.55 -1.35 -36.31
C SER A 67 11.80 -2.11 -36.79
N ALA A 68 12.09 -2.03 -38.09
CA ALA A 68 13.10 -2.82 -38.79
C ALA A 68 14.57 -2.61 -38.33
N SER A 69 14.83 -1.86 -37.26
CA SER A 69 16.16 -1.39 -36.85
C SER A 69 16.80 -2.19 -35.71
N GLN A 70 16.22 -3.30 -35.23
CA GLN A 70 16.82 -4.10 -34.16
C GLN A 70 16.78 -5.60 -34.49
N CYS A 71 17.80 -6.06 -35.20
CA CYS A 71 18.17 -7.48 -35.31
C CYS A 71 19.69 -7.59 -35.20
N THR A 72 20.19 -8.05 -34.05
CA THR A 72 21.49 -8.75 -33.99
C THR A 72 21.36 -10.01 -33.12
N SER A 73 21.49 -11.13 -33.84
CA SER A 73 21.95 -12.50 -33.50
C SER A 73 22.60 -12.71 -32.12
N SER A 74 22.43 -13.86 -31.45
CA SER A 74 22.85 -15.16 -31.99
C SER A 74 22.35 -16.34 -31.16
N SER A 75 21.68 -17.27 -31.83
CA SER A 75 21.65 -18.69 -31.49
C SER A 75 22.52 -19.39 -32.52
N ASN A 76 23.46 -20.23 -32.09
CA ASN A 76 23.88 -21.40 -32.85
C ASN A 76 24.51 -22.39 -31.88
N ARG A 77 23.77 -23.47 -31.66
CA ARG A 77 24.25 -24.73 -31.08
C ARG A 77 24.24 -25.73 -32.24
N CYS A 78 25.31 -26.48 -32.42
CA CYS A 78 25.27 -27.76 -33.15
C CYS A 78 25.87 -28.87 -32.27
N PRO A 79 25.36 -30.11 -32.37
CA PRO A 79 25.70 -31.21 -31.49
C PRO A 79 26.66 -32.22 -32.16
N LEU A 80 27.37 -33.01 -31.36
CA LEU A 80 27.78 -34.35 -31.78
C LEU A 80 27.90 -35.28 -30.56
N ALA A 81 27.31 -36.46 -30.69
CA ALA A 81 27.25 -37.52 -29.69
C ALA A 81 28.22 -38.66 -30.05
N SER A 82 28.66 -39.38 -29.00
CA SER A 82 29.09 -40.81 -28.95
C SER A 82 30.31 -41.20 -29.82
N ASP A 83 31.28 -42.02 -29.40
CA ASP A 83 31.12 -43.29 -28.70
C ASP A 83 32.51 -43.92 -28.36
N VAL A 84 32.48 -44.95 -27.50
CA VAL A 84 33.47 -46.05 -27.26
C VAL A 84 34.69 -45.85 -26.30
N SER A 85 34.69 -46.69 -25.24
CA SER A 85 35.77 -47.04 -24.27
C SER A 85 36.81 -48.04 -24.87
N PRO A 86 37.61 -48.88 -24.15
CA PRO A 86 38.02 -48.97 -22.72
C PRO A 86 39.53 -49.29 -22.46
N SER A 87 39.93 -49.32 -21.17
CA SER A 87 40.85 -50.30 -20.49
C SER A 87 42.07 -49.67 -19.77
N LEU A 88 42.68 -50.17 -18.68
CA LEU A 88 42.42 -51.09 -17.53
C LEU A 88 43.68 -50.98 -16.61
N LEU A 89 43.58 -51.39 -15.33
CA LEU A 89 44.64 -51.68 -14.31
C LEU A 89 45.22 -50.45 -13.56
N THR A 90 45.48 -50.39 -12.23
CA THR A 90 45.61 -51.37 -11.12
C THR A 90 45.64 -50.62 -9.75
N ASP A 91 45.30 -51.31 -8.63
CA ASP A 91 45.17 -50.90 -7.21
C ASP A 91 46.50 -50.53 -6.43
N PRO A 92 46.56 -50.40 -5.05
CA PRO A 92 46.10 -49.32 -4.14
C PRO A 92 47.21 -48.84 -3.11
N PRO A 93 46.95 -48.37 -1.85
CA PRO A 93 47.27 -47.03 -1.29
C PRO A 93 48.44 -47.01 -0.24
N PRO A 94 48.78 -45.89 0.49
CA PRO A 94 48.02 -45.44 1.69
C PRO A 94 48.11 -43.92 2.10
N ASN A 95 47.10 -43.47 2.88
CA ASN A 95 47.13 -42.49 4.01
C ASN A 95 47.64 -41.05 3.76
N LEU A 96 47.04 -39.92 4.19
CA LEU A 96 46.03 -39.55 5.19
C LEU A 96 45.73 -38.02 5.01
N PRO A 97 45.01 -37.36 5.94
CA PRO A 97 43.58 -37.05 5.93
C PRO A 97 43.23 -35.72 5.22
N THR A 98 42.03 -35.58 4.65
CA THR A 98 41.46 -34.24 4.43
C THR A 98 39.98 -34.24 4.75
N SER A 99 39.69 -33.50 5.82
CA SER A 99 38.41 -32.98 6.25
C SER A 99 37.43 -32.77 5.09
N SER A 100 36.37 -33.56 5.07
CA SER A 100 35.13 -33.21 4.38
C SER A 100 34.00 -33.37 5.40
N ALA A 101 33.67 -32.24 6.02
CA ALA A 101 32.49 -32.10 6.85
C ALA A 101 31.24 -32.32 5.98
N SER A 102 30.74 -33.55 5.95
CA SER A 102 29.34 -33.81 5.60
C SER A 102 28.47 -33.43 6.79
N THR A 103 28.33 -32.13 7.08
CA THR A 103 27.33 -31.67 8.05
C THR A 103 25.98 -31.60 7.34
N ILE A 104 25.26 -32.71 7.46
CA ILE A 104 23.80 -32.77 7.32
C ILE A 104 23.23 -31.61 8.15
N PHE A 105 22.67 -30.58 7.50
CA PHE A 105 21.97 -29.48 8.18
C PHE A 105 20.63 -29.99 8.72
N SER A 106 20.68 -30.77 9.79
CA SER A 106 19.53 -30.94 10.69
C SER A 106 19.36 -29.62 11.42
N THR A 107 18.34 -28.84 11.06
CA THR A 107 17.91 -27.70 11.87
C THR A 107 17.63 -28.22 13.28
N ARG A 108 18.48 -27.87 14.24
CA ARG A 108 18.21 -28.10 15.68
C ARG A 108 16.99 -27.26 16.02
N THR A 109 15.80 -27.86 15.96
CA THR A 109 14.54 -27.23 16.38
C THR A 109 14.47 -27.24 17.91
N ASP A 110 15.40 -26.56 18.55
CA ASP A 110 15.32 -26.27 19.97
C ASP A 110 14.35 -25.10 20.13
N SER A 111 13.18 -25.34 20.74
CA SER A 111 12.11 -24.34 20.85
C SER A 111 12.50 -23.11 21.67
N ASN A 112 13.64 -23.17 22.37
CA ASN A 112 14.16 -22.14 23.27
C ASN A 112 15.56 -21.61 22.89
N TRP A 113 16.03 -21.82 21.65
CA TRP A 113 17.38 -21.38 21.22
C TRP A 113 17.68 -19.90 21.51
N ASP A 114 16.65 -19.03 21.51
CA ASP A 114 16.77 -17.61 21.73
C ASP A 114 17.17 -17.24 23.19
N LEU A 115 16.91 -18.12 24.16
CA LEU A 115 17.41 -17.99 25.54
C LEU A 115 18.94 -18.09 25.57
N HIS A 116 19.51 -19.05 24.84
CA HIS A 116 20.94 -19.33 24.80
C HIS A 116 21.69 -18.61 23.67
N PHE A 117 20.97 -17.89 22.81
CA PHE A 117 21.56 -17.17 21.69
C PHE A 117 22.62 -16.15 22.14
N GLN A 118 23.79 -16.18 21.48
CA GLN A 118 24.85 -15.18 21.66
C GLN A 118 24.96 -14.34 20.39
N LEU A 119 25.31 -13.06 20.55
CA LEU A 119 25.53 -12.19 19.41
C LEU A 119 26.76 -12.69 18.62
N PRO A 120 26.72 -12.63 17.28
CA PRO A 120 27.89 -12.92 16.48
C PRO A 120 28.97 -11.86 16.70
N GLU A 121 30.21 -12.22 16.36
CA GLU A 121 31.29 -11.24 16.28
C GLU A 121 31.06 -10.29 15.11
N PHE A 122 31.25 -9.00 15.37
CA PHE A 122 31.25 -7.95 14.35
C PHE A 122 32.69 -7.52 14.07
N SER A 123 32.93 -6.91 12.90
CA SER A 123 34.27 -6.38 12.61
C SER A 123 34.68 -5.33 13.65
N SER A 124 35.98 -5.24 13.96
CA SER A 124 36.51 -4.28 14.93
C SER A 124 36.04 -2.86 14.67
N ALA A 125 36.04 -2.43 13.41
CA ALA A 125 35.54 -1.11 12.99
C ALA A 125 34.04 -0.88 13.31
N ILE A 126 33.20 -1.92 13.29
CA ILE A 126 31.79 -1.83 13.70
C ILE A 126 31.69 -1.82 15.22
N VAL A 127 32.44 -2.69 15.90
CA VAL A 127 32.45 -2.79 17.37
C VAL A 127 32.86 -1.46 18.00
N ASP A 128 33.95 -0.84 17.52
CA ASP A 128 34.44 0.43 18.03
C ASP A 128 33.36 1.51 17.95
N LYS A 129 32.68 1.63 16.81
CA LYS A 129 31.58 2.60 16.63
C LYS A 129 30.35 2.29 17.47
N LEU A 130 30.04 1.02 17.66
CA LEU A 130 28.93 0.60 18.52
C LEU A 130 29.21 0.89 20.00
N GLN A 131 30.48 0.82 20.42
CA GLN A 131 30.92 1.15 21.79
C GLN A 131 31.02 2.65 22.01
N THR A 132 31.62 3.40 21.07
CA THR A 132 31.79 4.85 21.19
C THR A 132 30.49 5.62 20.92
N GLY A 133 29.60 5.07 20.10
CA GLY A 133 28.40 5.75 19.58
C GLY A 133 28.70 6.84 18.55
N SER A 134 29.96 6.98 18.11
CA SER A 134 30.39 7.99 17.15
C SER A 134 31.61 7.54 16.35
N PRO A 135 31.64 7.75 15.01
CA PRO A 135 30.54 8.23 14.17
C PRO A 135 29.41 7.19 14.02
N PRO A 136 28.19 7.60 13.63
CA PRO A 136 27.09 6.67 13.43
C PRO A 136 27.42 5.64 12.33
N LEU A 137 26.84 4.44 12.45
CA LEU A 137 27.03 3.38 11.47
C LEU A 137 26.54 3.82 10.08
N LYS A 138 27.41 3.66 9.07
CA LYS A 138 27.04 3.80 7.66
C LYS A 138 26.13 2.65 7.23
N GLU A 139 25.44 2.82 6.10
CA GLU A 139 24.48 1.82 5.63
C GLU A 139 25.12 0.46 5.30
N ALA A 140 26.32 0.45 4.73
CA ALA A 140 27.06 -0.78 4.46
C ALA A 140 27.44 -1.52 5.77
N GLU A 141 27.85 -0.77 6.80
CA GLU A 141 28.23 -1.30 8.12
C GLU A 141 27.02 -1.88 8.85
N ARG A 142 25.88 -1.17 8.79
CA ARG A 142 24.60 -1.64 9.30
C ARG A 142 24.14 -2.91 8.58
N SER A 143 24.27 -2.95 7.27
CA SER A 143 23.92 -4.13 6.45
C SER A 143 24.79 -5.33 6.82
N ALA A 144 26.10 -5.14 6.96
CA ALA A 144 27.04 -6.18 7.40
C ALA A 144 26.71 -6.72 8.81
N MET A 145 26.31 -5.84 9.73
CA MET A 145 25.87 -6.25 11.06
C MET A 145 24.59 -7.09 11.02
N LEU A 146 23.59 -6.68 10.23
CA LEU A 146 22.36 -7.44 10.03
C LEU A 146 22.62 -8.79 9.35
N GLU A 147 23.58 -8.84 8.43
CA GLU A 147 24.05 -10.07 7.78
C GLU A 147 24.65 -11.05 8.79
N ALA A 148 25.54 -10.58 9.68
CA ALA A 148 26.14 -11.41 10.72
C ALA A 148 25.07 -11.98 11.66
N ILE A 149 24.11 -11.14 12.11
CA ILE A 149 23.00 -11.59 12.96
C ILE A 149 22.13 -12.62 12.23
N TYR A 150 21.85 -12.39 10.94
CA TYR A 150 21.11 -13.33 10.12
C TYR A 150 21.79 -14.71 10.06
N ASN A 151 23.09 -14.72 9.77
CA ASN A 151 23.88 -15.95 9.68
C ASN A 151 23.95 -16.71 11.01
N ALA A 152 24.03 -16.02 12.14
CA ALA A 152 24.01 -16.65 13.46
C ALA A 152 22.66 -17.27 13.81
N VAL A 153 21.55 -16.67 13.38
CA VAL A 153 20.20 -17.11 13.73
C VAL A 153 19.66 -18.17 12.76
N LYS A 154 20.01 -18.10 11.47
CA LYS A 154 19.46 -19.00 10.43
C LYS A 154 19.79 -20.48 10.69
N VAL A 155 20.84 -20.75 11.46
CA VAL A 155 21.20 -22.10 11.95
C VAL A 155 20.08 -22.71 12.81
N TYR A 156 19.33 -21.88 13.54
CA TYR A 156 18.22 -22.30 14.39
C TYR A 156 16.87 -22.17 13.66
N THR A 157 16.64 -21.04 13.00
CA THR A 157 15.36 -20.79 12.32
C THR A 157 15.48 -19.74 11.21
N TYR A 158 14.87 -20.06 10.08
CA TYR A 158 14.62 -19.08 9.01
C TYR A 158 13.42 -18.18 9.31
N TYR A 159 12.60 -18.51 10.31
CA TYR A 159 11.36 -17.82 10.67
C TYR A 159 11.31 -17.47 12.17
N PRO A 160 12.15 -16.55 12.67
CA PRO A 160 12.06 -16.10 14.05
C PRO A 160 10.67 -15.51 14.37
N LYS A 161 10.17 -15.78 15.58
CA LYS A 161 8.94 -15.19 16.11
C LYS A 161 9.20 -13.79 16.68
N THR A 162 8.13 -13.01 16.87
CA THR A 162 8.17 -11.66 17.45
C THR A 162 9.03 -11.56 18.71
N MET A 163 8.79 -12.45 19.69
CA MET A 163 9.55 -12.50 20.95
C MET A 163 11.04 -12.81 20.76
N GLN A 164 11.39 -13.56 19.71
CA GLN A 164 12.78 -13.93 19.41
C GLN A 164 13.55 -12.75 18.82
N TYR A 165 12.91 -11.95 17.95
CA TYR A 165 13.48 -10.68 17.51
C TYR A 165 13.71 -9.72 18.67
N GLU A 166 12.74 -9.61 19.58
CA GLU A 166 12.86 -8.75 20.76
C GLU A 166 14.02 -9.17 21.67
N ARG A 167 14.20 -10.47 21.90
CA ARG A 167 15.33 -11.00 22.69
C ARG A 167 16.69 -10.75 22.03
N ILE A 168 16.80 -10.87 20.70
CA ILE A 168 18.03 -10.51 19.96
C ILE A 168 18.36 -9.03 20.17
N ILE A 169 17.36 -8.16 20.03
CA ILE A 169 17.54 -6.71 20.16
C ILE A 169 17.90 -6.32 21.59
N GLN A 170 17.25 -6.92 22.59
CA GLN A 170 17.60 -6.72 24.00
C GLN A 170 19.06 -7.10 24.28
N LYS A 171 19.53 -8.24 23.76
CA LYS A 171 20.94 -8.63 23.88
C LYS A 171 21.86 -7.63 23.18
N LEU A 172 21.50 -7.19 21.97
CA LEU A 172 22.25 -6.19 21.20
C LEU A 172 22.39 -4.87 21.98
N PHE A 173 21.30 -4.39 22.57
CA PHE A 173 21.28 -3.15 23.36
C PHE A 173 22.00 -3.28 24.70
N LYS A 174 21.98 -4.47 25.32
CA LYS A 174 22.75 -4.73 26.53
C LYS A 174 24.26 -4.68 26.28
N VAL A 175 24.72 -5.22 25.16
CA VAL A 175 26.15 -5.21 24.79
C VAL A 175 26.59 -3.85 24.24
N TYR A 176 25.70 -3.16 23.52
CA TYR A 176 25.97 -1.84 22.93
C TYR A 176 24.92 -0.80 23.38
N PRO A 177 25.00 -0.27 24.61
CA PRO A 177 23.98 0.64 25.16
C PRO A 177 23.81 1.94 24.37
N LYS A 178 24.87 2.43 23.71
CA LYS A 178 24.82 3.61 22.84
C LYS A 178 23.94 3.40 21.61
N LEU A 179 23.72 2.15 21.19
CA LEU A 179 22.78 1.82 20.11
C LEU A 179 21.33 2.05 20.54
N ALA A 180 21.02 1.75 21.81
CA ALA A 180 19.69 1.91 22.41
C ALA A 180 19.39 3.36 22.79
N ASN A 181 20.40 4.09 23.25
CA ASN A 181 20.27 5.45 23.77
C ASN A 181 20.55 6.47 22.67
N GLN A 182 19.58 6.66 21.78
CA GLN A 182 19.64 7.70 20.75
C GLN A 182 19.07 9.02 21.30
N PRO A 183 19.71 10.17 21.02
CA PRO A 183 19.16 11.46 21.41
C PRO A 183 17.79 11.68 20.75
N ASN A 184 16.83 12.19 21.52
CA ASN A 184 15.46 12.52 21.07
C ASN A 184 14.60 11.31 20.64
N MET A 185 14.90 10.09 21.11
CA MET A 185 14.10 8.90 20.80
C MET A 185 13.90 8.01 22.01
N SER A 186 12.67 7.53 22.22
CA SER A 186 12.40 6.57 23.30
C SER A 186 13.06 5.22 23.00
N THR A 187 13.48 4.49 24.03
CA THR A 187 14.07 3.15 23.86
C THR A 187 13.13 2.19 23.13
N GLY A 188 11.81 2.34 23.30
CA GLY A 188 10.79 1.54 22.61
C GLY A 188 10.75 1.80 21.10
N ASP A 189 10.94 3.04 20.66
CA ASP A 189 10.99 3.40 19.24
C ASP A 189 12.26 2.88 18.58
N VAL A 190 13.42 3.02 19.25
CA VAL A 190 14.68 2.46 18.78
C VAL A 190 14.58 0.94 18.63
N GLN A 191 13.98 0.25 19.61
CA GLN A 191 13.73 -1.19 19.55
C GLN A 191 12.85 -1.59 18.35
N SER A 192 11.80 -0.81 18.07
CA SER A 192 10.88 -1.04 16.95
C SER A 192 11.58 -0.91 15.59
N ILE A 193 12.43 0.09 15.42
CA ILE A 193 13.23 0.30 14.20
C ILE A 193 14.16 -0.90 13.94
N TRP A 194 14.88 -1.37 14.96
CA TRP A 194 15.78 -2.51 14.83
C TRP A 194 15.05 -3.83 14.53
N LYS A 195 13.86 -4.02 15.10
CA LYS A 195 12.97 -5.16 14.80
C LYS A 195 12.55 -5.18 13.34
N ILE A 196 12.11 -4.04 12.80
CA ILE A 196 11.74 -3.91 11.40
C ILE A 196 12.92 -4.24 10.48
N ARG A 197 14.12 -3.71 10.77
CA ARG A 197 15.33 -3.97 9.99
C ARG A 197 15.69 -5.45 9.94
N LEU A 198 15.66 -6.14 11.09
CA LEU A 198 15.88 -7.59 11.16
C LEU A 198 14.82 -8.35 10.36
N GLN A 199 13.54 -8.02 10.51
CA GLN A 199 12.47 -8.67 9.74
C GLN A 199 12.68 -8.54 8.23
N TYR A 200 13.10 -7.37 7.75
CA TYR A 200 13.44 -7.16 6.33
C TYR A 200 14.62 -8.01 5.88
N LYS A 201 15.72 -8.09 6.65
CA LYS A 201 16.88 -8.94 6.30
C LYS A 201 16.46 -10.41 6.15
N PHE A 202 15.75 -10.96 7.14
CA PHE A 202 15.29 -12.35 7.09
C PHE A 202 14.30 -12.61 5.95
N SER A 203 13.43 -11.66 5.64
CA SER A 203 12.49 -11.77 4.52
C SER A 203 13.21 -11.79 3.17
N ASN A 204 14.18 -10.90 2.98
CA ASN A 204 14.94 -10.80 1.74
C ASN A 204 15.85 -12.02 1.53
N ALA A 205 16.55 -12.48 2.58
CA ALA A 205 17.40 -13.66 2.50
C ALA A 205 16.61 -14.91 2.12
N ARG A 206 15.45 -15.16 2.76
CA ARG A 206 14.55 -16.28 2.36
C ARG A 206 14.09 -16.25 0.90
N LYS A 207 13.94 -15.06 0.31
CA LYS A 207 13.48 -14.90 -1.08
C LYS A 207 14.61 -15.03 -2.09
N ARG A 208 15.81 -14.56 -1.75
CA ARG A 208 16.93 -14.41 -2.69
C ARG A 208 18.03 -15.45 -2.50
N GLU A 209 18.37 -15.76 -1.25
CA GLU A 209 19.51 -16.60 -0.89
C GLU A 209 19.04 -18.03 -0.56
N ASP A 210 17.98 -18.18 0.23
CA ASP A 210 17.56 -19.47 0.81
C ASP A 210 16.29 -20.06 0.19
N SER A 211 15.89 -19.56 -0.97
CA SER A 211 14.61 -19.92 -1.62
C SER A 211 14.52 -21.38 -2.07
N SER A 212 15.68 -22.03 -2.25
CA SER A 212 15.84 -23.43 -2.61
C SER A 212 15.76 -24.38 -1.41
N LEU A 213 15.79 -23.88 -0.16
CA LEU A 213 15.84 -24.75 1.01
C LEU A 213 14.48 -25.42 1.29
N PRO A 214 14.45 -26.74 1.61
CA PRO A 214 13.21 -27.46 1.89
C PRO A 214 12.35 -26.87 3.01
N VAL A 215 12.98 -26.31 4.07
CA VAL A 215 12.29 -25.63 5.19
C VAL A 215 11.61 -24.31 4.76
N VAL A 216 12.11 -23.68 3.70
CA VAL A 216 11.52 -22.46 3.10
C VAL A 216 10.46 -22.82 2.07
N GLN A 217 10.69 -23.90 1.30
CA GLN A 217 9.74 -24.43 0.31
C GLN A 217 8.51 -25.09 0.93
N SER A 218 8.66 -25.87 2.01
CA SER A 218 7.53 -26.49 2.74
C SER A 218 6.57 -25.47 3.37
N ARG A 219 7.03 -24.24 3.57
CA ARG A 219 6.20 -23.10 4.01
C ARG A 219 5.67 -22.24 2.86
N LYS A 220 6.07 -22.48 1.60
CA LYS A 220 5.30 -22.01 0.44
C LYS A 220 4.00 -22.80 0.45
N ARG A 221 2.90 -22.14 0.81
CA ARG A 221 1.58 -22.75 0.88
C ARG A 221 1.22 -23.39 -0.47
N VAL A 222 1.20 -24.72 -0.52
CA VAL A 222 0.34 -25.46 -1.45
C VAL A 222 -1.09 -25.04 -1.11
N ARG A 223 -1.79 -24.40 -2.04
CA ARG A 223 -3.21 -24.09 -1.88
C ARG A 223 -4.00 -25.36 -2.18
N PRO A 224 -4.78 -25.93 -1.24
CA PRO A 224 -5.68 -27.01 -1.57
C PRO A 224 -6.84 -26.47 -2.40
N SER A 225 -7.25 -27.29 -3.38
CA SER A 225 -8.48 -27.18 -4.13
C SER A 225 -9.70 -27.14 -3.21
N LEU A 226 -10.72 -26.40 -3.63
CA LEU A 226 -12.01 -26.21 -2.98
C LEU A 226 -12.72 -27.55 -2.74
N HIS A 227 -13.09 -27.82 -1.49
CA HIS A 227 -14.28 -28.62 -1.21
C HIS A 227 -14.96 -28.11 0.07
N LEU A 228 -16.28 -28.04 0.00
CA LEU A 228 -17.20 -27.57 1.02
C LEU A 228 -17.09 -28.36 2.33
N SER A 229 -17.36 -27.64 3.42
CA SER A 229 -17.74 -28.09 4.77
C SER A 229 -16.71 -27.86 5.88
N GLN A 230 -17.22 -27.24 6.95
CA GLN A 230 -16.67 -27.01 8.29
C GLN A 230 -15.62 -25.91 8.44
N VAL A 231 -16.07 -24.82 9.07
CA VAL A 231 -15.30 -23.64 9.49
C VAL A 231 -14.25 -24.03 10.53
N PRO A 232 -12.97 -23.73 10.30
CA PRO A 232 -12.02 -23.46 11.38
C PRO A 232 -11.77 -21.94 11.45
N ALA A 233 -11.77 -21.40 12.66
CA ALA A 233 -11.61 -19.98 12.97
C ALA A 233 -10.64 -19.25 12.01
N ALA A 234 -11.23 -18.35 11.21
CA ALA A 234 -10.53 -17.61 10.17
C ALA A 234 -9.32 -16.88 10.76
N ARG A 235 -8.13 -17.15 10.21
CA ARG A 235 -7.01 -16.21 10.32
C ARG A 235 -7.46 -14.92 9.66
N LYS A 236 -7.86 -13.94 10.46
CA LYS A 236 -8.36 -12.63 9.99
C LYS A 236 -7.33 -12.04 9.04
N THR A 237 -7.63 -12.06 7.75
CA THR A 237 -6.97 -11.15 6.80
C THR A 237 -7.19 -9.73 7.32
N PRO A 238 -6.19 -8.83 7.22
CA PRO A 238 -6.42 -7.44 7.59
C PRO A 238 -7.65 -6.93 6.84
N PRO A 239 -8.52 -6.14 7.49
CA PRO A 239 -9.69 -5.60 6.85
C PRO A 239 -9.28 -4.83 5.59
N GLN A 240 -10.03 -5.01 4.50
CA GLN A 240 -9.80 -4.25 3.27
C GLN A 240 -9.92 -2.75 3.60
N TRP A 241 -8.98 -1.94 3.10
CA TRP A 241 -8.85 -0.52 3.46
C TRP A 241 -8.61 -0.22 4.95
N GLY A 242 -8.35 -1.22 5.79
CA GLY A 242 -8.29 -1.03 7.24
C GLY A 242 -9.65 -0.82 7.90
N MET A 243 -10.74 -1.05 7.15
CA MET A 243 -12.11 -0.77 7.55
C MET A 243 -12.81 -2.02 8.07
N ILE A 244 -13.21 -2.02 9.34
CA ILE A 244 -13.74 -3.23 10.00
C ILE A 244 -15.08 -3.70 9.44
N ASN A 245 -15.93 -2.77 8.97
CA ASN A 245 -17.24 -3.06 8.39
C ASN A 245 -17.23 -2.82 6.87
N TYR A 246 -16.20 -3.31 6.17
CA TYR A 246 -16.07 -3.09 4.72
C TYR A 246 -17.20 -3.75 3.89
N LEU A 247 -17.61 -4.95 4.28
CA LEU A 247 -18.72 -5.75 3.73
C LEU A 247 -19.46 -6.44 4.89
N PRO A 248 -20.27 -5.71 5.66
CA PRO A 248 -20.97 -6.26 6.82
C PRO A 248 -22.11 -7.18 6.37
N GLN A 249 -22.48 -8.14 7.23
CA GLN A 249 -23.67 -8.96 7.00
C GLN A 249 -24.94 -8.14 7.28
N ARG A 250 -26.02 -8.48 6.56
CA ARG A 250 -27.33 -7.89 6.82
C ARG A 250 -27.79 -8.29 8.22
N GLN A 251 -28.53 -7.40 8.89
CA GLN A 251 -29.14 -7.69 10.18
C GLN A 251 -30.18 -8.81 10.01
N GLU A 252 -30.28 -9.73 10.98
CA GLU A 252 -31.18 -10.90 10.91
C GLU A 252 -32.66 -10.51 10.81
N SER A 253 -33.03 -9.32 11.27
CA SER A 253 -34.40 -8.79 11.22
C SER A 253 -34.80 -8.21 9.87
N GLU A 254 -33.87 -8.08 8.92
CA GLU A 254 -34.10 -7.40 7.64
C GLU A 254 -34.14 -8.41 6.48
N ASP A 255 -35.16 -8.31 5.63
CA ASP A 255 -35.32 -9.05 4.39
C ASP A 255 -35.34 -8.11 3.17
N ASP A 256 -35.39 -8.66 1.96
CA ASP A 256 -35.34 -7.83 0.75
C ASP A 256 -36.51 -6.83 0.67
N LYS A 257 -37.69 -7.19 1.21
CA LYS A 257 -38.86 -6.31 1.19
C LYS A 257 -38.73 -5.18 2.20
N SER A 258 -38.18 -5.45 3.39
CA SER A 258 -37.95 -4.42 4.40
C SER A 258 -36.87 -3.45 3.96
N ILE A 259 -35.77 -3.93 3.36
CA ILE A 259 -34.72 -3.08 2.79
C ILE A 259 -35.28 -2.16 1.71
N GLU A 260 -36.03 -2.69 0.74
CA GLU A 260 -36.65 -1.86 -0.30
C GLU A 260 -37.61 -0.83 0.32
N SER A 261 -38.37 -1.22 1.35
CA SER A 261 -39.26 -0.30 2.07
C SER A 261 -38.50 0.85 2.75
N HIS A 262 -37.34 0.57 3.36
CA HIS A 262 -36.46 1.58 3.95
C HIS A 262 -35.89 2.52 2.88
N ILE A 263 -35.42 2.01 1.75
CA ILE A 263 -34.88 2.81 0.64
C ILE A 263 -35.96 3.75 0.07
N GLN A 264 -37.16 3.22 -0.19
CA GLN A 264 -38.28 4.02 -0.68
C GLN A 264 -38.74 5.07 0.34
N TRP A 265 -38.68 4.74 1.63
CA TRP A 265 -38.96 5.69 2.71
C TRP A 265 -37.91 6.81 2.76
N LEU A 266 -36.62 6.47 2.71
CA LEU A 266 -35.52 7.45 2.70
C LEU A 266 -35.65 8.44 1.53
N ARG A 267 -35.94 7.94 0.32
CA ARG A 267 -36.17 8.77 -0.87
C ARG A 267 -37.31 9.77 -0.66
N ARG A 268 -38.45 9.31 -0.14
CA ARG A 268 -39.60 10.19 0.17
C ARG A 268 -39.31 11.16 1.31
N GLU A 269 -38.49 10.77 2.28
CA GLU A 269 -38.14 11.62 3.41
C GLU A 269 -37.22 12.77 2.98
N ASN A 270 -36.31 12.52 2.04
CA ASN A 270 -35.35 13.51 1.53
C ASN A 270 -36.04 14.72 0.89
N THR A 271 -37.26 14.57 0.37
CA THR A 271 -38.00 15.66 -0.27
C THR A 271 -38.77 16.55 0.71
N LYS A 272 -38.76 16.23 2.02
CA LYS A 272 -39.51 16.98 3.03
C LYS A 272 -38.73 18.18 3.53
N LYS A 273 -39.44 19.29 3.76
CA LYS A 273 -38.85 20.50 4.40
C LYS A 273 -38.42 20.30 5.86
N LYS A 274 -39.04 19.33 6.56
CA LYS A 274 -38.72 18.99 7.95
C LYS A 274 -38.60 17.47 8.07
N PRO A 275 -37.43 16.91 7.75
CA PRO A 275 -37.20 15.47 7.81
C PRO A 275 -37.20 14.92 9.23
N HIS A 276 -37.57 13.64 9.38
CA HIS A 276 -37.50 12.91 10.63
C HIS A 276 -36.10 12.28 10.83
N TYR A 277 -35.12 13.12 11.19
CA TYR A 277 -33.69 12.76 11.25
C TYR A 277 -33.38 11.47 12.02
N SER A 278 -33.99 11.25 13.20
CA SER A 278 -33.78 9.99 13.96
C SER A 278 -34.09 8.74 13.13
N ARG A 279 -35.15 8.80 12.33
CA ARG A 279 -35.59 7.68 11.51
C ARG A 279 -34.77 7.56 10.22
N VAL A 280 -34.21 8.67 9.73
CA VAL A 280 -33.19 8.66 8.67
C VAL A 280 -31.96 7.90 9.15
N THR A 281 -31.44 8.21 10.34
CA THR A 281 -30.28 7.50 10.92
C THR A 281 -30.55 6.00 11.08
N GLU A 282 -31.74 5.62 11.58
CA GLU A 282 -32.16 4.22 11.68
C GLU A 282 -32.23 3.53 10.32
N ALA A 283 -32.90 4.12 9.33
CA ALA A 283 -33.05 3.54 8.00
C ALA A 283 -31.72 3.49 7.22
N MET A 284 -30.85 4.50 7.38
CA MET A 284 -29.50 4.50 6.81
C MET A 284 -28.65 3.39 7.42
N SER A 285 -28.84 3.08 8.70
CA SER A 285 -28.16 1.97 9.39
C SER A 285 -28.71 0.60 8.97
N ALA A 286 -30.04 0.45 8.87
CA ALA A 286 -30.68 -0.79 8.42
C ALA A 286 -30.25 -1.17 6.99
N THR A 287 -30.12 -0.18 6.11
CA THR A 287 -29.73 -0.36 4.70
C THR A 287 -28.21 -0.41 4.46
N PHE A 288 -27.39 -0.34 5.51
CA PHE A 288 -25.93 -0.22 5.36
C PHE A 288 -25.28 -1.43 4.69
N SER A 289 -25.69 -2.66 5.04
CA SER A 289 -25.12 -3.87 4.43
C SER A 289 -25.40 -3.93 2.93
N ASP A 290 -26.65 -3.73 2.54
CA ASP A 290 -27.11 -3.71 1.16
C ASP A 290 -26.42 -2.63 0.35
N ARG A 291 -26.32 -1.41 0.88
CA ARG A 291 -25.61 -0.31 0.24
C ARG A 291 -24.12 -0.64 0.03
N ARG A 292 -23.46 -1.30 0.98
CA ARG A 292 -22.07 -1.76 0.81
C ARG A 292 -21.94 -2.85 -0.23
N GLN A 293 -22.89 -3.78 -0.33
CA GLN A 293 -22.89 -4.79 -1.40
C GLN A 293 -23.02 -4.13 -2.77
N LEU A 294 -23.97 -3.21 -2.93
CA LEU A 294 -24.19 -2.45 -4.15
C LEU A 294 -22.92 -1.71 -4.60
N ILE A 295 -22.28 -0.97 -3.69
CA ILE A 295 -21.09 -0.16 -4.00
C ILE A 295 -19.85 -1.03 -4.28
N VAL A 296 -19.63 -2.08 -3.48
CA VAL A 296 -18.38 -2.85 -3.52
C VAL A 296 -18.42 -4.03 -4.50
N LYS A 297 -19.55 -4.74 -4.56
CA LYS A 297 -19.70 -5.96 -5.37
C LYS A 297 -20.26 -5.66 -6.74
N GLU A 298 -21.28 -4.83 -6.81
CA GLU A 298 -21.95 -4.51 -8.07
C GLU A 298 -21.29 -3.34 -8.79
N GLY A 299 -20.55 -2.49 -8.07
CA GLY A 299 -19.74 -1.42 -8.66
C GLY A 299 -20.59 -0.32 -9.28
N VAL A 300 -21.73 0.00 -8.67
CA VAL A 300 -22.59 1.10 -9.14
C VAL A 300 -21.86 2.44 -9.12
N SER A 301 -22.22 3.31 -10.06
CA SER A 301 -21.63 4.66 -10.14
C SER A 301 -22.12 5.55 -8.98
N VAL A 302 -21.31 6.55 -8.62
CA VAL A 302 -21.67 7.55 -7.59
C VAL A 302 -23.02 8.22 -7.90
N LYS A 303 -23.31 8.51 -9.17
CA LYS A 303 -24.61 9.05 -9.60
C LYS A 303 -25.77 8.10 -9.29
N GLN A 304 -25.63 6.81 -9.57
CA GLN A 304 -26.66 5.81 -9.24
C GLN A 304 -26.83 5.64 -7.72
N VAL A 305 -25.74 5.74 -6.95
CA VAL A 305 -25.82 5.75 -5.47
C VAL A 305 -26.65 6.94 -5.00
N GLN A 306 -26.51 8.13 -5.59
CA GLN A 306 -27.33 9.29 -5.23
C GLN A 306 -28.81 9.07 -5.53
N GLU A 307 -29.14 8.49 -6.68
CA GLU A 307 -30.51 8.19 -7.07
C GLU A 307 -31.17 7.19 -6.10
N LEU A 308 -30.40 6.24 -5.55
CA LEU A 308 -30.88 5.25 -4.57
C LEU A 308 -30.90 5.78 -3.13
N TYR A 309 -29.83 6.47 -2.72
CA TYR A 309 -29.58 6.96 -1.38
C TYR A 309 -29.22 8.45 -1.41
N PRO A 310 -30.18 9.35 -1.69
CA PRO A 310 -29.90 10.79 -1.78
C PRO A 310 -29.37 11.38 -0.47
N TRP A 311 -29.78 10.82 0.67
CA TRP A 311 -29.26 11.16 2.00
C TRP A 311 -27.75 10.95 2.14
N LEU A 312 -27.12 10.05 1.38
CA LEU A 312 -25.68 9.82 1.44
C LEU A 312 -24.86 10.99 0.87
N PHE A 313 -25.50 12.01 0.30
CA PHE A 313 -24.87 13.19 -0.27
C PHE A 313 -25.03 14.43 0.62
N ASP A 314 -25.68 14.26 1.78
CA ASP A 314 -25.66 15.21 2.88
C ASP A 314 -24.31 15.13 3.64
N GLU A 315 -23.79 16.28 4.09
CA GLU A 315 -22.48 16.35 4.74
C GLU A 315 -22.41 15.49 6.02
N ASP A 316 -23.44 15.53 6.86
CA ASP A 316 -23.48 14.78 8.12
C ASP A 316 -23.59 13.28 7.86
N GLU A 317 -24.42 12.86 6.90
CA GLU A 317 -24.55 11.45 6.56
C GLU A 317 -23.29 10.87 5.87
N ILE A 318 -22.49 11.67 5.17
CA ILE A 318 -21.17 11.24 4.67
C ILE A 318 -20.23 10.89 5.84
N ILE A 319 -20.21 11.74 6.88
CA ILE A 319 -19.41 11.54 8.09
C ILE A 319 -19.90 10.29 8.83
N LEU A 320 -21.22 10.15 9.00
CA LEU A 320 -21.83 8.99 9.65
C LEU A 320 -21.61 7.70 8.86
N GLU A 321 -21.65 7.73 7.53
CA GLU A 321 -21.37 6.54 6.71
C GLU A 321 -19.93 6.09 6.86
N PHE A 322 -18.97 7.02 6.84
CA PHE A 322 -17.57 6.69 7.13
C PHE A 322 -17.45 6.02 8.50
N GLN A 323 -18.14 6.56 9.52
CA GLN A 323 -18.16 5.97 10.86
C GLN A 323 -18.81 4.59 10.87
N ARG A 324 -19.86 4.33 10.09
CA ARG A 324 -20.46 2.98 9.95
C ARG A 324 -19.44 1.98 9.38
N ILE A 325 -18.59 2.41 8.45
CA ILE A 325 -17.54 1.57 7.81
C ILE A 325 -16.34 1.31 8.74
N GLY A 326 -15.83 2.34 9.41
CA GLY A 326 -14.57 2.30 10.18
C GLY A 326 -14.71 2.31 11.71
N SER A 327 -15.92 2.54 12.23
CA SER A 327 -16.28 2.76 13.65
C SER A 327 -15.70 4.00 14.33
N SER A 328 -14.95 4.83 13.61
CA SER A 328 -14.42 6.12 14.11
C SER A 328 -14.96 7.26 13.27
N SER A 329 -15.23 8.40 13.91
CA SER A 329 -15.60 9.63 13.22
C SER A 329 -14.41 10.20 12.45
N ILE A 330 -14.58 10.49 11.16
CA ILE A 330 -13.50 11.05 10.35
C ILE A 330 -13.10 12.45 10.83
N THR A 331 -14.04 13.24 11.32
CA THR A 331 -13.77 14.60 11.82
C THR A 331 -12.92 14.56 13.09
N ASP A 332 -13.19 13.61 13.99
CA ASP A 332 -12.37 13.39 15.18
C ASP A 332 -10.96 12.92 14.81
N LEU A 333 -10.84 11.97 13.88
CA LEU A 333 -9.54 11.49 13.41
C LEU A 333 -8.71 12.63 12.77
N ILE A 334 -9.33 13.45 11.93
CA ILE A 334 -8.69 14.62 11.30
C ILE A 334 -8.27 15.62 12.36
N ARG A 335 -9.16 15.96 13.31
CA ARG A 335 -8.87 16.88 14.40
C ARG A 335 -7.66 16.40 15.19
N ASP A 336 -7.68 15.16 15.66
CA ASP A 336 -6.65 14.61 16.53
C ASP A 336 -5.32 14.47 15.78
N GLY A 337 -5.37 14.02 14.52
CA GLY A 337 -4.21 13.92 13.64
C GLY A 337 -3.53 15.27 13.40
N PHE A 338 -4.29 16.32 13.04
CA PHE A 338 -3.69 17.63 12.81
C PHE A 338 -3.35 18.39 14.08
N THR A 339 -4.06 18.19 15.18
CA THR A 339 -3.61 18.68 16.50
C THR A 339 -2.21 18.13 16.83
N LYS A 340 -1.91 16.89 16.43
CA LYS A 340 -0.60 16.27 16.66
C LYS A 340 0.48 16.73 15.67
N TYR A 341 0.17 16.85 14.39
CA TYR A 341 1.19 16.96 13.33
C TYR A 341 1.24 18.30 12.59
N ALA A 342 0.27 19.21 12.75
CA ALA A 342 0.16 20.40 11.89
C ALA A 342 1.40 21.32 11.97
N ASP A 343 1.87 21.66 13.16
CA ASP A 343 3.05 22.52 13.35
C ASP A 343 4.31 21.92 12.72
N ALA A 344 4.52 20.62 12.91
CA ALA A 344 5.66 19.89 12.35
C ALA A 344 5.57 19.78 10.82
N ILE A 345 4.37 19.59 10.25
CA ILE A 345 4.14 19.61 8.80
C ILE A 345 4.48 20.99 8.22
N VAL A 346 3.97 22.06 8.83
CA VAL A 346 4.22 23.44 8.40
C VAL A 346 5.71 23.79 8.49
N THR A 347 6.37 23.40 9.57
CA THR A 347 7.82 23.57 9.76
C THR A 347 8.62 22.81 8.69
N THR A 348 8.20 21.59 8.37
CA THR A 348 8.86 20.76 7.36
C THR A 348 8.73 21.36 5.96
N VAL A 349 7.56 21.90 5.59
CA VAL A 349 7.34 22.46 4.26
C VAL A 349 8.04 23.82 4.08
N LYS A 350 8.22 24.60 5.16
CA LYS A 350 9.02 25.85 5.14
C LYS A 350 10.45 25.65 4.64
N ASN A 351 11.00 24.44 4.76
CA ASN A 351 12.34 24.09 4.27
C ASN A 351 12.37 23.64 2.80
N LYS A 352 11.22 23.53 2.12
CA LYS A 352 11.16 23.23 0.67
C LYS A 352 11.47 24.49 -0.12
N LYS A 353 12.37 24.36 -1.10
CA LYS A 353 12.80 25.47 -1.99
C LYS A 353 11.69 26.01 -2.90
N SER A 354 10.73 25.16 -3.26
CA SER A 354 9.61 25.51 -4.14
C SER A 354 8.34 24.91 -3.57
N ARG A 355 7.28 25.72 -3.54
CA ARG A 355 5.93 25.34 -3.14
C ARG A 355 4.90 26.20 -3.88
N PRO A 356 3.63 25.77 -3.98
CA PRO A 356 2.58 26.58 -4.58
C PRO A 356 2.34 27.88 -3.81
N ASN A 357 1.97 28.96 -4.52
CA ASN A 357 1.67 30.27 -3.92
C ASN A 357 0.61 30.18 -2.81
N LEU A 358 -0.39 29.32 -2.98
CA LEU A 358 -1.43 29.10 -1.97
C LEU A 358 -0.86 28.59 -0.64
N VAL A 359 0.17 27.74 -0.69
CA VAL A 359 0.87 27.24 0.51
C VAL A 359 1.68 28.37 1.16
N ASP A 360 2.39 29.19 0.36
CA ASP A 360 3.14 30.33 0.91
C ASP A 360 2.22 31.37 1.55
N LYS A 361 1.08 31.69 0.91
CA LYS A 361 0.05 32.58 1.45
C LYS A 361 -0.46 32.06 2.80
N ALA A 362 -0.88 30.79 2.85
CA ALA A 362 -1.38 30.16 4.07
C ALA A 362 -0.36 30.19 5.21
N ILE A 363 0.92 29.93 4.94
CA ILE A 363 1.99 30.01 5.93
C ILE A 363 2.20 31.45 6.42
N GLY A 364 2.12 32.43 5.53
CA GLY A 364 2.19 33.85 5.88
C GLY A 364 1.02 34.31 6.75
N ASP A 365 -0.18 33.82 6.46
CA ASP A 365 -1.40 34.18 7.19
C ASP A 365 -1.38 33.70 8.65
N ILE A 366 -0.77 32.54 8.95
CA ILE A 366 -0.54 32.08 10.33
C ILE A 366 0.10 33.16 11.21
N LEU A 367 1.05 33.93 10.66
CA LEU A 367 1.78 34.97 11.41
C LEU A 367 0.99 36.27 11.58
N LYS A 368 -0.07 36.47 10.79
CA LYS A 368 -0.94 37.66 10.88
C LYS A 368 -1.92 37.55 12.04
N TYR A 369 -2.33 36.34 12.40
CA TYR A 369 -3.30 36.11 13.46
C TYR A 369 -2.66 36.22 14.85
N LYS A 370 -3.21 37.13 15.66
CA LYS A 370 -2.79 37.35 17.05
C LYS A 370 -3.47 36.38 18.03
N ASP A 371 -4.70 36.01 17.72
CA ASP A 371 -5.47 35.04 18.49
C ASP A 371 -4.94 33.62 18.25
N GLU A 372 -4.78 32.87 19.34
CA GLU A 372 -4.27 31.51 19.34
C GLU A 372 -5.19 30.55 18.57
N SER A 373 -6.51 30.71 18.71
CA SER A 373 -7.48 29.79 18.12
C SER A 373 -7.46 29.86 16.59
N THR A 374 -7.56 31.06 16.04
CA THR A 374 -7.50 31.33 14.59
C THR A 374 -6.13 30.95 14.04
N ARG A 375 -5.04 31.20 14.79
CA ARG A 375 -3.71 30.76 14.38
C ARG A 375 -3.61 29.24 14.30
N HIS A 376 -4.20 28.52 15.24
CA HIS A 376 -4.25 27.07 15.23
C HIS A 376 -5.06 26.53 14.04
N GLU A 377 -6.22 27.13 13.73
CA GLU A 377 -7.01 26.78 12.55
C GLU A 377 -6.27 27.07 11.24
N ALA A 378 -5.65 28.24 11.11
CA ALA A 378 -4.82 28.60 9.96
C ALA A 378 -3.62 27.63 9.79
N THR A 379 -3.05 27.16 10.90
CA THR A 379 -1.97 26.17 10.88
C THR A 379 -2.45 24.82 10.37
N LYS A 380 -3.66 24.38 10.76
CA LYS A 380 -4.28 23.15 10.23
C LYS A 380 -4.57 23.27 8.74
N TYR A 381 -5.15 24.38 8.30
CA TYR A 381 -5.38 24.67 6.88
C TYR A 381 -4.07 24.57 6.07
N ALA A 382 -3.03 25.29 6.50
CA ALA A 382 -1.72 25.28 5.86
C ALA A 382 -1.09 23.87 5.85
N ALA A 383 -1.24 23.12 6.94
CA ALA A 383 -0.73 21.75 7.04
C ALA A 383 -1.39 20.82 6.01
N VAL A 384 -2.71 20.88 5.85
CA VAL A 384 -3.44 20.09 4.84
C VAL A 384 -2.87 20.39 3.45
N ILE A 385 -2.90 21.65 3.00
CA ILE A 385 -2.49 21.98 1.63
C ILE A 385 -0.98 21.82 1.38
N ALA A 386 -0.16 21.71 2.43
CA ALA A 386 1.28 21.47 2.34
C ALA A 386 1.65 20.01 2.05
N VAL A 387 0.84 19.03 2.44
CA VAL A 387 1.17 17.60 2.32
C VAL A 387 1.51 17.18 0.89
N PRO A 388 0.75 17.55 -0.17
CA PRO A 388 1.11 17.23 -1.55
C PRO A 388 2.55 17.67 -1.89
N THR A 389 2.91 18.89 -1.52
CA THR A 389 4.26 19.45 -1.75
C THR A 389 5.35 18.66 -1.02
N LEU A 390 5.07 18.16 0.20
CA LEU A 390 6.03 17.39 0.97
C LEU A 390 6.36 16.05 0.29
N VAL A 391 5.34 15.35 -0.23
CA VAL A 391 5.48 14.05 -0.89
C VAL A 391 5.80 14.13 -2.40
N ASN A 392 6.06 15.35 -2.90
CA ASN A 392 6.34 15.66 -4.30
C ASN A 392 5.18 15.28 -5.25
N GLU A 393 3.95 15.61 -4.84
CA GLU A 393 2.74 15.57 -5.66
C GLU A 393 2.18 16.99 -5.77
N LYS A 394 1.32 17.23 -6.77
CA LYS A 394 0.83 18.58 -7.03
C LYS A 394 -0.47 18.85 -6.27
N LEU A 395 -0.51 20.00 -5.58
CA LEU A 395 -1.69 20.46 -4.85
C LEU A 395 -2.92 20.62 -5.76
N GLU A 396 -2.72 21.05 -7.00
CA GLU A 396 -3.79 21.24 -8.02
C GLU A 396 -4.59 19.97 -8.32
N ASN A 397 -4.03 18.79 -8.02
CA ASN A 397 -4.75 17.52 -8.19
C ASN A 397 -5.74 17.24 -7.04
N MET A 398 -5.64 17.96 -5.93
CA MET A 398 -6.45 17.78 -4.71
C MET A 398 -7.41 18.95 -4.52
N LEU A 399 -6.89 20.18 -4.68
CA LEU A 399 -7.60 21.43 -4.45
C LEU A 399 -7.38 22.35 -5.65
N SER A 400 -8.46 22.79 -6.27
CA SER A 400 -8.43 23.72 -7.41
C SER A 400 -9.26 24.97 -7.08
N VAL A 401 -8.76 26.13 -7.48
CA VAL A 401 -9.54 27.37 -7.48
C VAL A 401 -10.43 27.32 -8.72
N VAL A 402 -11.74 27.51 -8.55
CA VAL A 402 -12.65 27.51 -9.69
C VAL A 402 -12.36 28.71 -10.57
N ASP A 403 -11.91 28.44 -11.78
CA ASP A 403 -11.81 29.41 -12.87
C ASP A 403 -12.86 28.99 -13.92
N GLU A 404 -13.80 29.89 -14.24
CA GLU A 404 -14.91 29.64 -15.17
C GLU A 404 -14.44 29.14 -16.56
N THR A 405 -13.14 29.26 -16.85
CA THR A 405 -12.54 28.90 -18.13
C THR A 405 -12.05 27.45 -18.25
N HIS A 406 -11.90 26.69 -17.16
CA HIS A 406 -11.29 25.35 -17.20
C HIS A 406 -12.04 24.29 -16.37
N GLU A 407 -12.63 23.31 -17.06
CA GLU A 407 -13.21 22.12 -16.42
C GLU A 407 -12.11 21.14 -15.98
N VAL A 408 -11.97 20.95 -14.67
CA VAL A 408 -10.97 20.02 -14.11
C VAL A 408 -11.50 18.59 -14.11
N LYS A 409 -10.97 17.75 -15.01
CA LYS A 409 -11.34 16.33 -15.13
C LYS A 409 -10.46 15.45 -14.25
N LEU A 410 -10.67 15.51 -12.94
CA LEU A 410 -10.00 14.65 -11.96
C LEU A 410 -10.99 13.67 -11.30
N PRO A 411 -10.57 12.44 -10.96
CA PRO A 411 -11.47 11.43 -10.39
C PRO A 411 -12.14 11.87 -9.10
N VAL A 412 -11.41 12.58 -8.22
CA VAL A 412 -11.95 13.19 -7.01
C VAL A 412 -11.22 14.50 -6.78
N ILE A 413 -11.95 15.60 -6.58
CA ILE A 413 -11.38 16.94 -6.39
C ILE A 413 -12.19 17.76 -5.39
N MET A 414 -11.51 18.65 -4.68
CA MET A 414 -12.13 19.76 -3.97
C MET A 414 -11.95 21.05 -4.77
N GLU A 415 -13.06 21.69 -5.13
CA GLU A 415 -13.11 22.97 -5.82
C GLU A 415 -13.39 24.08 -4.81
N MET A 416 -12.57 25.12 -4.83
CA MET A 416 -12.65 26.29 -3.96
C MET A 416 -13.26 27.46 -4.74
N PHE A 417 -14.36 28.00 -4.23
CA PHE A 417 -15.04 29.16 -4.81
C PHE A 417 -14.62 30.43 -4.07
N GLU A 418 -13.94 31.34 -4.75
CA GLU A 418 -13.57 32.63 -4.19
C GLU A 418 -14.75 33.59 -4.26
N GLY A 419 -15.12 34.20 -3.13
CA GLY A 419 -16.02 35.35 -3.06
C GLY A 419 -15.25 36.67 -3.19
N GLU A 420 -15.93 37.79 -2.95
CA GLU A 420 -15.34 39.13 -3.13
C GLU A 420 -14.14 39.40 -2.20
N GLU A 421 -14.17 38.90 -0.97
CA GLU A 421 -13.09 39.10 0.03
C GLU A 421 -12.47 37.80 0.54
N GLU A 422 -13.25 36.71 0.61
CA GLU A 422 -12.85 35.42 1.16
C GLU A 422 -13.43 34.26 0.34
N VAL A 423 -12.93 33.05 0.59
CA VAL A 423 -13.49 31.84 0.01
C VAL A 423 -14.92 31.65 0.52
N SER A 424 -15.87 31.51 -0.41
CA SER A 424 -17.29 31.38 -0.10
C SER A 424 -17.70 29.93 0.19
N SER A 425 -17.18 28.97 -0.57
CA SER A 425 -17.49 27.56 -0.38
C SER A 425 -16.46 26.62 -1.01
N TYR A 426 -16.58 25.34 -0.65
CA TYR A 426 -15.80 24.24 -1.18
C TYR A 426 -16.73 23.15 -1.67
N THR A 427 -16.63 22.76 -2.94
CA THR A 427 -17.41 21.65 -3.52
C THR A 427 -16.53 20.42 -3.70
N VAL A 428 -16.96 19.27 -3.18
CA VAL A 428 -16.31 17.98 -3.45
C VAL A 428 -16.99 17.33 -4.65
N LYS A 429 -16.20 16.96 -5.67
CA LYS A 429 -16.68 16.27 -6.87
C LYS A 429 -16.01 14.91 -7.05
N VAL A 430 -16.76 13.96 -7.60
CA VAL A 430 -16.26 12.65 -8.07
C VAL A 430 -16.61 12.52 -9.55
N ASP A 431 -15.60 12.35 -10.42
CA ASP A 431 -15.78 12.30 -11.88
C ASP A 431 -16.62 13.48 -12.42
N GLY A 432 -16.39 14.68 -11.88
CA GLY A 432 -17.15 15.90 -12.20
C GLY A 432 -18.53 16.00 -11.54
N PHE A 433 -19.02 14.92 -10.92
CA PHE A 433 -20.29 14.89 -10.22
C PHE A 433 -20.19 15.49 -8.82
N LYS A 434 -21.02 16.50 -8.51
CA LYS A 434 -21.06 17.14 -7.18
C LYS A 434 -21.54 16.15 -6.12
N VAL A 435 -20.67 15.86 -5.15
CA VAL A 435 -21.02 15.06 -3.97
C VAL A 435 -21.72 15.95 -2.95
N THR A 436 -21.03 16.98 -2.47
CA THR A 436 -21.59 17.95 -1.53
C THR A 436 -20.81 19.26 -1.60
N GLU A 437 -21.32 20.29 -0.92
CA GLU A 437 -20.69 21.60 -0.79
C GLU A 437 -20.70 22.02 0.67
N SER A 438 -19.56 22.50 1.15
CA SER A 438 -19.36 22.96 2.51
C SER A 438 -18.83 24.38 2.51
N SER A 439 -19.28 25.21 3.45
CA SER A 439 -18.72 26.55 3.68
C SER A 439 -17.38 26.52 4.42
N ASN A 440 -17.05 25.40 5.08
CA ASN A 440 -15.83 25.24 5.86
C ASN A 440 -14.85 24.29 5.16
N PHE A 441 -13.57 24.69 5.10
CA PHE A 441 -12.51 23.89 4.47
C PHE A 441 -12.29 22.53 5.14
N MET A 442 -12.25 22.48 6.48
CA MET A 442 -11.98 21.24 7.21
C MET A 442 -13.14 20.26 7.07
N SER A 443 -14.38 20.75 7.04
CA SER A 443 -15.56 19.98 6.65
C SER A 443 -15.44 19.39 5.25
N ALA A 444 -15.14 20.23 4.25
CA ALA A 444 -14.94 19.78 2.88
C ALA A 444 -13.80 18.75 2.76
N PHE A 445 -12.73 18.93 3.53
CA PHE A 445 -11.61 18.00 3.58
C PHE A 445 -11.98 16.66 4.22
N ALA A 446 -12.81 16.68 5.27
CA ALA A 446 -13.37 15.47 5.86
C ALA A 446 -14.23 14.71 4.84
N VAL A 447 -15.14 15.39 4.16
CA VAL A 447 -15.94 14.82 3.06
C VAL A 447 -15.04 14.25 1.96
N TYR A 448 -14.06 15.03 1.50
CA TYR A 448 -13.13 14.62 0.44
C TYR A 448 -12.43 13.31 0.79
N LEU A 449 -11.91 13.18 2.01
CA LEU A 449 -11.29 11.93 2.46
C LEU A 449 -12.31 10.80 2.61
N ALA A 450 -13.49 11.06 3.18
CA ALA A 450 -14.53 10.06 3.40
C ALA A 450 -15.02 9.44 2.08
N THR A 451 -15.13 10.25 1.03
CA THR A 451 -15.58 9.89 -0.33
C THR A 451 -14.88 8.63 -0.86
N PHE A 452 -13.56 8.50 -0.64
CA PHE A 452 -12.81 7.32 -1.09
C PHE A 452 -13.27 6.02 -0.43
N TYR A 453 -13.66 6.07 0.85
CA TYR A 453 -14.08 4.89 1.60
C TYR A 453 -15.55 4.55 1.34
N ILE A 454 -16.43 5.55 1.37
CA ILE A 454 -17.87 5.36 1.22
C ILE A 454 -18.23 4.87 -0.19
N PHE A 455 -17.58 5.38 -1.23
CA PHE A 455 -17.79 4.97 -2.62
C PHE A 455 -16.78 3.93 -3.12
N ASN A 456 -15.92 3.41 -2.23
CA ASN A 456 -14.93 2.38 -2.55
C ASN A 456 -13.99 2.76 -3.73
N LEU A 457 -13.55 4.02 -3.76
CA LEU A 457 -12.74 4.56 -4.85
C LEU A 457 -11.27 4.24 -4.66
N VAL A 458 -10.58 3.95 -5.76
CA VAL A 458 -9.13 3.79 -5.77
C VAL A 458 -8.47 5.17 -5.68
N TYR A 459 -7.43 5.29 -4.85
CA TYR A 459 -6.64 6.52 -4.82
C TYR A 459 -6.04 6.83 -6.19
N PRO A 460 -6.27 8.03 -6.75
CA PRO A 460 -5.71 8.41 -8.04
C PRO A 460 -4.19 8.42 -7.97
N THR A 461 -3.54 7.96 -9.04
CA THR A 461 -2.08 7.86 -9.13
C THR A 461 -1.36 9.18 -8.87
N ALA A 462 -2.00 10.29 -9.24
CA ALA A 462 -1.49 11.64 -9.08
C ALA A 462 -1.44 12.14 -7.62
N LEU A 463 -2.17 11.49 -6.70
CA LEU A 463 -2.23 11.82 -5.26
C LEU A 463 -2.01 10.61 -4.35
N LYS A 464 -1.50 9.49 -4.90
CA LYS A 464 -1.41 8.23 -4.16
C LYS A 464 -0.61 8.38 -2.87
N LYS A 465 0.47 9.16 -2.86
CA LYS A 465 1.31 9.37 -1.68
C LYS A 465 0.66 10.34 -0.69
N THR A 466 -0.01 11.38 -1.18
CA THR A 466 -0.74 12.36 -0.38
C THR A 466 -1.86 11.66 0.39
N LEU A 467 -2.70 10.90 -0.30
CA LEU A 467 -3.82 10.18 0.31
C LEU A 467 -3.33 9.07 1.25
N ASN A 468 -2.25 8.37 0.90
CA ASN A 468 -1.62 7.42 1.82
C ASN A 468 -1.03 8.10 3.06
N PHE A 469 -0.44 9.29 2.93
CA PHE A 469 0.01 10.09 4.07
C PHE A 469 -1.16 10.41 5.00
N TYR A 470 -2.27 10.95 4.48
CA TYR A 470 -3.45 11.24 5.31
C TYR A 470 -4.02 9.99 5.97
N GLN A 471 -4.21 8.91 5.22
CA GLN A 471 -4.72 7.65 5.75
C GLN A 471 -3.85 7.15 6.92
N ARG A 472 -2.52 7.18 6.79
CA ARG A 472 -1.61 6.60 7.79
C ARG A 472 -1.32 7.52 8.97
N MET A 473 -1.08 8.80 8.70
CA MET A 473 -0.59 9.74 9.70
C MET A 473 -1.72 10.50 10.38
N ILE A 474 -2.70 10.94 9.60
CA ILE A 474 -3.79 11.78 10.12
C ILE A 474 -4.94 10.89 10.59
N LEU A 475 -5.39 9.95 9.76
CA LEU A 475 -6.52 9.08 10.09
C LEU A 475 -6.12 7.84 10.91
N ASN A 476 -4.82 7.51 10.98
CA ASN A 476 -4.30 6.32 11.67
C ASN A 476 -4.95 5.00 11.21
N ILE A 477 -5.30 4.90 9.93
CA ILE A 477 -5.93 3.71 9.33
C ILE A 477 -4.87 2.78 8.76
N GLN A 478 -4.90 1.50 9.16
CA GLN A 478 -3.97 0.49 8.68
C GLN A 478 -4.65 -0.54 7.78
N ASP A 479 -4.32 -0.55 6.49
CA ASP A 479 -4.85 -1.50 5.50
C ASP A 479 -3.94 -2.74 5.29
N GLY A 480 -2.88 -2.87 6.08
CA GLY A 480 -1.90 -3.96 5.98
C GLY A 480 -0.92 -3.86 4.80
N LEU A 481 -1.05 -2.85 3.93
CA LEU A 481 -0.09 -2.59 2.85
C LEU A 481 1.15 -1.85 3.38
N PRO A 482 2.32 -2.01 2.73
CA PRO A 482 3.49 -1.21 3.06
C PRO A 482 3.26 0.26 2.71
N VAL A 483 3.72 1.16 3.58
CA VAL A 483 3.70 2.61 3.35
C VAL A 483 4.74 2.96 2.28
N ASP A 484 4.41 3.91 1.40
CA ASP A 484 5.32 4.38 0.37
C ASP A 484 6.64 4.91 0.98
N LYS A 485 7.79 4.60 0.36
CA LYS A 485 9.12 5.00 0.87
C LYS A 485 9.30 6.51 0.95
N THR A 486 8.60 7.27 0.10
CA THR A 486 8.61 8.74 0.11
C THR A 486 7.81 9.25 1.29
N VAL A 487 6.63 8.67 1.53
CA VAL A 487 5.78 8.99 2.68
C VAL A 487 6.53 8.69 3.97
N MET A 488 7.17 7.53 4.10
CA MET A 488 8.01 7.17 5.25
C MET A 488 9.12 8.21 5.52
N ARG A 489 9.86 8.63 4.47
CA ARG A 489 10.91 9.65 4.59
C ARG A 489 10.38 11.02 5.01
N VAL A 490 9.18 11.40 4.54
CA VAL A 490 8.53 12.64 4.96
C VAL A 490 8.08 12.55 6.42
N VAL A 491 7.51 11.42 6.82
CA VAL A 491 7.09 11.15 8.20
C VAL A 491 8.28 11.18 9.16
N GLU A 492 9.41 10.56 8.80
CA GLU A 492 10.65 10.65 9.58
C GLU A 492 11.07 12.11 9.80
N LYS A 493 11.00 12.96 8.77
CA LYS A 493 11.32 14.39 8.88
C LYS A 493 10.33 15.16 9.75
N ILE A 494 9.03 14.86 9.63
CA ILE A 494 7.98 15.48 10.46
C ILE A 494 8.20 15.11 11.92
N ASN A 495 8.48 13.84 12.22
CA ASN A 495 8.74 13.38 13.58
C ASN A 495 10.02 13.99 14.17
N MET A 496 11.01 14.36 13.35
CA MET A 496 12.19 15.11 13.82
C MET A 496 11.90 16.57 14.16
N ASN A 497 10.78 17.12 13.68
CA ASN A 497 10.34 18.50 13.92
C ASN A 497 9.21 18.59 14.97
N MET A 498 8.77 17.45 15.53
CA MET A 498 7.93 17.37 16.72
C MET A 498 8.81 17.39 17.96
#